data_AF-A0A5K1D8N0-F1
#
_entry.id   AF-A0A5K1D8N0-F1
#
_cell.length_a   1.000
_cell.length_b   1.000
_cell.length_c   1.000
_cell.angle_alpha   90.00
_cell.angle_beta   90.00
_cell.angle_gamma   90.00
#
_symmetry.space_group_name_H-M   'P 1'
#
loop_
_entity.id
_entity.type
_entity.pdbx_description
1 polymer ?
#
loop_
_entity_poly.entity_id
_entity_poly.type
_entity_poly.pdbx_seq_one_letter_code
_entity_poly.pdbx_strand_id
1 'polypeptide(L)' 'ISRSIGDVYLKKAEFNREPLYPRFRLPRPMKRPILSAEPAITVHKLEPSDKFIIFASDGLWEHLSNQEAVDIVHNNPRN' A
#
# COMPACT_ATOMS: atom_id res chain seq x y z
N ILE A 1 3.89 -7.22 -0.21
CA ILE A 1 2.55 -6.64 0.03
C ILE A 1 1.67 -7.69 0.71
N SER A 2 1.09 -7.40 1.88
CA SER A 2 0.16 -8.31 2.59
C SER A 2 -1.29 -7.81 2.62
N ARG A 3 -1.52 -6.60 2.10
CA ARG A 3 -2.81 -5.93 2.03
C ARG A 3 -2.97 -5.29 0.66
N SER A 4 -4.14 -5.42 0.05
CA SER A 4 -4.45 -4.77 -1.23
C SER A 4 -5.95 -4.52 -1.34
N ILE A 5 -6.33 -3.58 -2.20
CA ILE A 5 -7.69 -3.49 -2.74
C ILE A 5 -7.71 -4.30 -4.03
N GLY A 6 -8.78 -5.05 -4.31
CA GLY A 6 -8.81 -5.98 -5.45
C GLY A 6 -8.33 -7.38 -5.06
N ASP A 7 -7.58 -8.06 -5.95
CA ASP A 7 -7.01 -9.41 -5.76
C ASP A 7 -7.96 -10.42 -5.09
N VAL A 8 -9.25 -10.39 -5.46
CA VAL A 8 -10.30 -11.14 -4.77
C VAL A 8 -10.03 -12.65 -4.75
N TYR A 9 -9.34 -13.16 -5.76
CA TYR A 9 -8.90 -14.56 -5.89
C TYR A 9 -7.89 -15.00 -4.81
N LEU A 10 -7.28 -14.06 -4.09
CA LEU A 10 -6.40 -14.28 -2.92
C LEU A 10 -7.11 -13.99 -1.58
N LYS A 11 -8.38 -13.62 -1.62
CA LYS A 11 -9.19 -13.27 -0.44
C LYS A 11 -10.31 -14.27 -0.20
N LYS A 12 -10.98 -14.70 -1.27
CA LYS A 12 -12.14 -15.58 -1.23
C LYS A 12 -11.93 -16.76 -2.17
N ALA A 13 -12.03 -17.97 -1.64
CA ALA A 13 -11.77 -19.21 -2.39
C ALA A 13 -12.74 -19.37 -3.58
N GLU A 14 -13.97 -18.86 -3.47
CA GLU A 14 -14.98 -18.91 -4.54
C GLU A 14 -14.60 -18.13 -5.82
N PHE A 15 -13.60 -17.25 -5.77
CA PHE A 15 -13.10 -16.53 -6.94
C PHE A 15 -11.79 -17.12 -7.49
N ASN A 16 -11.20 -18.12 -6.82
CA ASN A 16 -10.01 -18.81 -7.31
C ASN A 16 -10.39 -19.94 -8.29
N ARG A 17 -11.16 -19.59 -9.32
CA ARG A 17 -11.66 -20.51 -10.35
C ARG A 17 -11.88 -19.76 -11.67
N GLU A 18 -12.26 -20.48 -12.72
CA GLU A 18 -12.61 -19.87 -14.01
C GLU A 18 -13.70 -18.79 -13.82
N PRO A 19 -13.58 -17.64 -14.52
CA PRO A 19 -12.72 -17.35 -15.68
C PRO A 19 -11.30 -16.85 -15.37
N LEU A 20 -10.80 -16.98 -14.13
CA LEU A 20 -9.44 -16.54 -13.77
C LEU A 20 -8.36 -17.30 -14.56
N TYR A 21 -7.44 -16.57 -15.19
CA TYR A 21 -6.31 -17.16 -15.92
C TYR A 21 -5.54 -18.16 -15.02
N PRO A 22 -5.16 -19.34 -15.55
CA PRO A 22 -4.46 -20.37 -14.78
C PRO A 22 -3.26 -19.87 -13.97
N ARG A 23 -2.49 -18.91 -14.52
CA ARG A 23 -1.33 -18.30 -13.85
C ARG A 23 -1.64 -17.58 -12.52
N PHE A 24 -2.89 -17.19 -12.29
CA PHE A 24 -3.35 -16.53 -11.06
C PHE A 24 -4.12 -17.47 -10.12
N ARG A 25 -4.39 -18.71 -10.54
CA ARG A 25 -5.06 -19.70 -9.70
C ARG A 25 -4.06 -20.31 -8.73
N LEU A 26 -4.51 -20.56 -7.50
CA LEU A 26 -3.71 -21.20 -6.48
C LEU A 26 -3.77 -22.71 -6.65
N PRO A 27 -2.66 -23.44 -6.53
CA PRO A 27 -2.63 -24.88 -6.73
C PRO A 27 -3.37 -25.66 -5.63
N ARG A 28 -3.63 -25.03 -4.48
CA ARG A 28 -4.36 -25.62 -3.35
C ARG A 28 -5.46 -24.68 -2.87
N PRO A 29 -6.60 -25.20 -2.39
CA PRO A 29 -7.65 -24.38 -1.80
C PRO A 29 -7.13 -23.56 -0.61
N MET A 30 -7.46 -22.27 -0.59
CA MET A 30 -7.20 -21.41 0.57
C MET A 30 -8.14 -21.77 1.72
N LYS A 31 -7.58 -22.00 2.91
CA LYS A 31 -8.34 -22.16 4.16
C LYS A 31 -8.71 -20.83 4.81
N ARG A 32 -7.95 -19.77 4.50
CA ARG A 32 -8.14 -18.40 5.00
C ARG A 32 -7.66 -17.39 3.95
N PRO A 33 -8.12 -16.12 3.99
CA PRO A 33 -7.62 -15.07 3.09
C PRO A 33 -6.10 -14.91 3.20
N ILE A 34 -5.39 -14.82 2.07
CA ILE A 34 -3.95 -14.53 2.03
C ILE A 34 -3.72 -13.03 2.12
N LEU A 35 -4.58 -12.23 1.48
CA LEU A 35 -4.55 -10.78 1.52
C LEU A 35 -5.73 -10.23 2.32
N SER A 36 -5.51 -9.09 2.98
CA SER A 36 -6.58 -8.30 3.59
C SER A 36 -6.81 -7.00 2.81
N ALA A 37 -8.04 -6.50 2.81
CA ALA A 37 -8.34 -5.14 2.35
C ALA A 37 -8.35 -4.12 3.51
N GLU A 38 -8.24 -4.59 4.75
CA GLU A 38 -8.30 -3.74 5.93
C GLU A 38 -7.07 -2.84 6.04
N PRO A 39 -7.25 -1.51 6.12
CA PRO A 39 -6.14 -0.59 6.28
C PRO A 39 -5.55 -0.62 7.69
N ALA A 40 -4.34 -0.09 7.86
CA ALA A 40 -3.90 0.38 9.18
C ALA A 40 -4.36 1.83 9.34
N ILE A 41 -4.91 2.17 10.51
CA ILE A 41 -5.38 3.52 10.82
C ILE A 41 -4.47 4.10 11.89
N THR A 42 -3.90 5.27 11.59
CA THR A 42 -3.11 6.07 12.53
C THR A 42 -3.68 7.47 12.57
N VAL A 43 -3.79 8.04 13.78
CA VAL A 43 -4.27 9.42 13.99
C VAL A 43 -3.12 10.24 14.57
N HIS A 44 -2.83 11.37 13.94
CA HIS A 44 -1.86 12.35 14.40
C HIS A 44 -2.55 13.70 14.58
N LYS A 45 -2.40 14.30 15.76
CA LYS A 45 -2.91 15.65 16.02
C LYS A 45 -1.87 16.65 15.53
N LEU A 46 -2.28 17.57 14.68
CA LEU A 46 -1.38 18.59 14.13
C LEU A 46 -0.90 19.53 15.24
N GLU A 47 0.42 19.72 15.29
CA GLU A 47 1.08 20.69 16.16
C GLU A 47 1.64 21.85 15.32
N PRO A 48 1.83 23.06 15.89
CA PRO A 48 2.35 24.22 15.14
C PRO A 48 3.74 24.01 14.48
N SER A 49 4.50 23.02 14.95
CA SER A 49 5.77 22.61 14.37
C SER A 49 5.62 21.83 13.07
N ASP A 50 4.48 21.17 12.84
CA ASP A 50 4.24 20.36 11.64
C ASP A 50 4.08 21.28 10.42
N LYS A 51 4.92 21.10 9.38
CA LYS A 51 4.97 21.99 8.21
C LYS A 51 4.32 21.42 6.96
N PHE A 52 4.48 20.12 6.73
CA PHE A 52 3.94 19.43 5.57
C PHE A 52 3.90 17.93 5.82
N ILE A 53 3.19 17.20 4.96
CA ILE A 53 3.15 15.74 4.92
C ILE A 53 3.44 15.27 3.49
N ILE A 54 4.26 14.22 3.36
CA ILE A 54 4.59 13.62 2.07
C ILE A 54 3.90 12.27 1.97
N PHE A 55 3.01 12.12 0.98
CA PHE A 55 2.46 10.84 0.55
C PHE A 55 3.02 10.48 -0.81
N ALA A 56 3.62 9.30 -0.94
CA ALA A 56 4.11 8.79 -2.22
C ALA A 56 4.07 7.26 -2.24
N SER A 57 4.09 6.69 -3.46
CA SER A 57 4.25 5.26 -3.68
C SER A 57 5.70 4.81 -3.44
N ASP A 58 5.90 3.49 -3.37
CA ASP A 58 7.21 2.84 -3.31
C ASP A 58 8.19 3.33 -4.37
N GLY A 59 7.73 3.61 -5.60
CA GLY A 59 8.60 4.12 -6.67
C GLY A 59 9.42 5.37 -6.29
N LEU A 60 8.96 6.21 -5.35
CA LEU A 60 9.77 7.29 -4.78
C LEU A 60 10.74 6.77 -3.71
N TRP A 61 10.21 6.04 -2.73
CA TRP A 61 10.93 5.60 -1.53
C TRP A 61 11.97 4.49 -1.79
N GLU A 62 11.91 3.85 -2.95
CA GLU A 62 12.95 2.95 -3.46
C GLU A 62 14.23 3.70 -3.82
N HIS A 63 14.15 5.00 -4.09
CA HIS A 63 15.27 5.81 -4.58
C HIS A 63 15.70 6.91 -3.59
N LEU A 64 14.83 7.31 -2.67
CA LEU A 64 15.10 8.36 -1.69
C LEU A 64 14.78 7.88 -0.28
N SER A 65 15.66 8.23 0.66
CA SER A 65 15.36 8.13 2.08
C SER A 65 14.29 9.14 2.51
N ASN A 66 13.64 8.88 3.64
CA ASN A 66 12.65 9.79 4.22
C ASN A 66 13.23 11.19 4.44
N GLN A 67 14.49 11.28 4.88
CA GLN A 67 15.13 12.57 5.18
C GLN A 67 15.45 13.35 3.90
N GLU A 68 15.96 12.69 2.86
CA GLU A 68 16.23 13.35 1.56
C GLU A 68 14.94 13.94 0.98
N ALA A 69 13.82 13.22 1.05
CA ALA A 69 12.53 13.75 0.59
C ALA A 69 12.08 14.96 1.41
N VAL A 70 12.25 14.92 2.74
CA VAL A 70 11.95 16.05 3.63
C VAL A 70 12.81 17.27 3.28
N ASP A 71 14.12 17.08 3.09
CA ASP A 71 15.05 18.16 2.79
C ASP A 71 14.76 18.79 1.42
N ILE A 72 14.43 17.98 0.41
CA ILE A 72 14.04 18.47 -0.92
C ILE A 72 12.78 19.33 -0.82
N VAL A 73 11.72 18.87 -0.14
CA VAL A 73 10.47 19.62 -0.01
C VAL A 73 10.68 20.90 0.82
N HIS A 74 11.43 20.81 1.91
CA HIS A 74 11.72 21.96 2.77
C HIS A 74 12.50 23.07 2.03
N ASN A 75 13.47 22.68 1.19
CA ASN A 75 14.30 23.62 0.44
C ASN A 75 13.63 24.17 -0.83
N ASN A 76 12.46 23.67 -1.22
CA ASN A 76 11.72 24.09 -2.42
C ASN A 76 10.26 24.47 -2.10
N PRO A 77 10.03 25.51 -1.27
CA PRO A 77 8.67 25.94 -0.95
C PRO A 77 7.94 26.45 -2.19
N ARG A 78 6.64 26.15 -2.28
CA ARG A 78 5.76 26.78 -3.27
C ARG A 78 5.56 28.25 -2.88
N ASN A 79 6.11 29.16 -3.67
CA ASN A 79 5.83 30.60 -3.59
C ASN A 79 4.33 30.89 -3.79
#